data_AF-A0AAV1TBT0-F1
#
_entry.id   AF-A0AAV1TBT0-F1
#
_cell.length_a   1.000
_cell.length_b   1.000
_cell.length_c   1.000
_cell.angle_alpha   90.00
_cell.angle_beta   90.00
_cell.angle_gamma   90.00
#
_symmetry.space_group_name_H-M   'P 1'
#
loop_
_entity.id
_entity.type
_entity.pdbx_description
1 polymer ?
#
loop_
_entity_poly.entity_id
_entity_poly.type
_entity_poly.pdbx_seq_one_letter_code
_entity_poly.pdbx_strand_id
1 'polypeptide(L)'
;MVSSHDTEVDGITAFSTSPATSYRYILRLKDDKLSIWMEDRTCKKQWSKSGMIKEDYVTSANAIADASAIDYLKLFQDALDGEPDESGDAHCTLEMLSGDACQLVVSVKFRILRSVRVVKYTFVLEPVSVERIDVLKSKMRDQQEELKRVQQKCATHIHLEALTKNDKTNKLQWSDPDSYNFALDHETGEILIHRPGVYSVTIVVKTGTNQTVYFWKNVEDIFSVKLSSIFSFKAACTIVCFHANDRLSVTVDLWTTGPCNLLIEQIGR
;
A
#
# COMPACT_ATOMS: atom_id res chain seq x y z
N MET A 1 12.03 -41.07 -8.22
CA MET A 1 12.48 -39.87 -8.94
C MET A 1 11.45 -38.80 -8.71
N VAL A 2 11.72 -37.88 -7.78
CA VAL A 2 10.84 -36.73 -7.54
C VAL A 2 11.30 -35.64 -8.52
N SER A 3 10.37 -35.10 -9.30
CA SER A 3 10.66 -34.01 -10.24
C SER A 3 11.25 -32.83 -9.48
N SER A 4 12.40 -32.31 -9.92
CA SER A 4 12.91 -31.02 -9.46
C SER A 4 11.86 -29.95 -9.79
N HIS A 5 11.21 -29.41 -8.78
CA HIS A 5 10.32 -28.27 -8.94
C HIS A 5 11.17 -27.01 -8.94
N ASP A 6 11.33 -26.42 -10.13
CA ASP A 6 11.87 -25.07 -10.26
C ASP A 6 11.03 -24.12 -9.40
N THR A 7 11.68 -23.45 -8.45
CA THR A 7 11.05 -22.56 -7.48
C THR A 7 11.71 -21.19 -7.59
N GLU A 8 10.90 -20.14 -7.67
CA GLU A 8 11.34 -18.76 -7.66
C GLU A 8 10.50 -17.97 -6.67
N VAL A 9 11.15 -17.21 -5.81
CA VAL A 9 10.52 -16.32 -4.83
C VAL A 9 11.19 -14.96 -4.89
N ASP A 10 10.39 -13.91 -4.80
CA ASP A 10 10.84 -12.53 -4.77
C ASP A 10 10.27 -11.79 -3.55
N GLY A 11 10.99 -10.77 -3.11
CA GLY A 11 10.60 -10.00 -1.93
C GLY A 11 11.37 -8.70 -1.78
N ILE A 12 11.03 -7.97 -0.71
CA ILE A 12 11.67 -6.72 -0.33
C ILE A 12 12.15 -6.86 1.11
N THR A 13 13.41 -6.54 1.34
CA THR A 13 14.06 -6.61 2.66
C THR A 13 14.78 -5.30 2.98
N ALA A 14 15.14 -5.12 4.24
CA ALA A 14 16.01 -4.06 4.73
C ALA A 14 17.00 -4.66 5.73
N PHE A 15 18.20 -4.08 5.84
CA PHE A 15 19.24 -4.57 6.75
C PHE A 15 19.48 -3.56 7.87
N SER A 16 19.82 -4.05 9.07
CA SER A 16 20.12 -3.22 10.24
C SER A 16 21.31 -2.28 10.03
N THR A 17 22.25 -2.64 9.14
CA THR A 17 23.38 -1.79 8.72
C THR A 17 22.95 -0.58 7.90
N SER A 18 21.79 -0.64 7.24
CA SER A 18 21.24 0.45 6.43
C SER A 18 19.70 0.44 6.43
N PRO A 19 19.06 0.75 7.57
CA PRO A 19 17.61 0.56 7.75
C PRO A 19 16.76 1.49 6.88
N ALA A 20 17.33 2.58 6.37
CA ALA A 20 16.67 3.49 5.43
C ALA A 20 16.69 2.99 3.98
N THR A 21 17.49 1.97 3.66
CA THR A 21 17.63 1.43 2.31
C THR A 21 16.86 0.13 2.22
N SER A 22 15.96 0.06 1.23
CA SER A 22 15.26 -1.18 0.89
C SER A 22 15.95 -1.86 -0.29
N TYR A 23 16.00 -3.19 -0.21
CA TYR A 23 16.58 -4.06 -1.21
C TYR A 23 15.48 -4.96 -1.76
N ARG A 24 15.48 -5.13 -3.08
CA ARG A 24 14.66 -6.16 -3.74
C ARG A 24 15.52 -7.40 -3.93
N TYR A 25 14.98 -8.57 -3.68
CA TYR A 25 15.71 -9.82 -3.85
C TYR A 25 14.90 -10.84 -4.66
N ILE A 26 15.61 -11.77 -5.30
CA ILE A 26 15.05 -12.97 -5.95
C ILE A 26 15.89 -14.17 -5.52
N LEU A 27 15.24 -15.20 -4.99
CA LEU A 27 15.83 -16.52 -4.77
C LEU A 27 15.25 -17.49 -5.80
N ARG A 28 16.12 -18.23 -6.48
CA ARG A 28 15.72 -19.22 -7.48
C ARG A 28 16.40 -20.55 -7.21
N LEU A 29 15.64 -21.63 -7.14
CA LEU A 29 16.14 -22.99 -7.15
C LEU A 29 15.73 -23.63 -8.48
N LYS A 30 16.70 -23.96 -9.31
CA LYS A 30 16.49 -24.61 -10.60
C LYS A 30 17.49 -25.75 -10.78
N ASP A 31 17.03 -26.93 -11.16
CA ASP A 31 17.89 -28.12 -11.29
C ASP A 31 18.73 -28.37 -10.01
N ASP A 32 18.13 -28.20 -8.83
CA ASP A 32 18.77 -28.23 -7.50
C ASP A 32 19.90 -27.21 -7.27
N LYS A 33 20.00 -26.20 -8.13
CA LYS A 33 20.98 -25.11 -8.01
C LYS A 33 20.33 -23.82 -7.54
N LEU A 34 20.84 -23.29 -6.45
CA LEU A 34 20.39 -22.03 -5.86
C LEU A 34 21.03 -20.84 -6.58
N SER A 35 20.23 -19.81 -6.81
CA SER A 35 20.66 -18.51 -7.30
C SER A 35 20.05 -17.41 -6.45
N ILE A 36 20.83 -16.37 -6.17
CA ILE A 36 20.44 -15.20 -5.40
C ILE A 36 20.72 -13.98 -6.28
N TRP A 37 19.73 -13.10 -6.40
CA TRP A 37 19.87 -11.79 -7.01
C TRP A 37 19.35 -10.73 -6.05
N MET A 38 20.01 -9.57 -6.02
CA MET A 38 19.64 -8.45 -5.17
C MET A 38 19.79 -7.11 -5.92
N GLU A 39 18.91 -6.17 -5.61
CA GLU A 39 18.93 -4.79 -6.12
C GLU A 39 18.75 -3.80 -4.96
N ASP A 40 19.66 -2.83 -4.85
CA ASP A 40 19.43 -1.64 -4.03
C ASP A 40 18.40 -0.75 -4.74
N ARG A 41 17.25 -0.52 -4.11
CA ARG A 41 16.16 0.21 -4.75
C ARG A 41 16.44 1.71 -4.90
N THR A 42 17.37 2.25 -4.13
CA THR A 42 17.77 3.67 -4.15
C THR A 42 18.79 3.93 -5.26
N CYS A 43 19.92 3.20 -5.25
CA CYS A 43 21.01 3.45 -6.19
C CYS A 43 20.95 2.58 -7.45
N LYS A 44 20.10 1.54 -7.47
CA LYS A 44 19.90 0.61 -8.60
C LYS A 44 21.11 -0.27 -8.92
N LYS A 45 22.08 -0.34 -8.01
CA LYS A 45 23.13 -1.36 -8.09
C LYS A 45 22.50 -2.73 -7.89
N GLN A 46 23.00 -3.71 -8.64
CA GLN A 46 22.51 -5.08 -8.63
C GLN A 46 23.67 -6.04 -8.41
N TRP A 47 23.39 -7.14 -7.72
CA TRP A 47 24.35 -8.19 -7.43
C TRP A 47 23.72 -9.56 -7.61
N SER A 48 24.52 -10.55 -7.99
CA SER A 48 24.03 -11.91 -8.11
C SER A 48 25.09 -12.97 -7.85
N LYS A 49 24.64 -14.14 -7.40
CA LYS A 49 25.39 -15.39 -7.43
C LYS A 49 24.45 -16.49 -7.90
N SER A 50 24.85 -17.26 -8.90
CA SER A 50 23.98 -18.24 -9.54
C SER A 50 24.62 -19.62 -9.62
N GLY A 51 23.78 -20.65 -9.81
CA GLY A 51 24.24 -22.01 -10.07
C GLY A 51 24.86 -22.74 -8.89
N MET A 52 24.59 -22.31 -7.65
CA MET A 52 25.17 -22.89 -6.44
C MET A 52 24.59 -24.27 -6.13
N ILE A 53 25.44 -25.29 -6.07
CA ILE A 53 25.06 -26.60 -5.52
C ILE A 53 25.03 -26.55 -4.00
N LYS A 54 24.43 -27.56 -3.36
CA LYS A 54 24.25 -27.58 -1.90
C LYS A 54 25.57 -27.40 -1.14
N GLU A 55 26.63 -28.01 -1.62
CA GLU A 55 27.98 -27.97 -1.03
C GLU A 55 28.63 -26.57 -1.09
N ASP A 56 28.13 -25.68 -1.94
CA ASP A 56 28.64 -24.30 -2.04
C ASP A 56 28.17 -23.40 -0.89
N TYR A 57 27.09 -23.78 -0.20
CA TYR A 57 26.52 -23.02 0.92
C TYR A 57 26.32 -23.85 2.19
N VAL A 58 26.32 -25.17 2.09
CA VAL A 58 26.23 -26.10 3.22
C VAL A 58 27.59 -26.74 3.50
N THR A 59 28.05 -26.55 4.73
CA THR A 59 29.24 -27.15 5.34
C THR A 59 28.83 -28.05 6.50
N SER A 60 29.75 -28.88 7.00
CA SER A 60 29.49 -29.69 8.20
C SER A 60 29.13 -28.87 9.45
N ALA A 61 29.51 -27.59 9.50
CA ALA A 61 29.22 -26.69 10.62
C ALA A 61 27.82 -26.07 10.57
N ASN A 62 27.21 -25.98 9.38
CA ASN A 62 25.90 -25.36 9.17
C ASN A 62 24.83 -26.33 8.62
N ALA A 63 25.19 -27.58 8.35
CA ALA A 63 24.26 -28.58 7.86
C ALA A 63 23.14 -28.90 8.85
N ILE A 64 21.91 -28.81 8.36
CA ILE A 64 20.70 -29.30 9.01
C ILE A 64 20.44 -30.72 8.49
N ALA A 65 20.24 -31.67 9.42
CA ALA A 65 19.95 -33.06 9.08
C ALA A 65 18.68 -33.17 8.22
N ASP A 66 18.74 -34.01 7.19
CA ASP A 66 17.65 -34.29 6.25
C ASP A 66 17.12 -33.09 5.43
N ALA A 67 17.69 -31.89 5.59
CA ALA A 67 17.27 -30.71 4.86
C ALA A 67 17.67 -30.79 3.38
N SER A 68 16.70 -30.59 2.49
CA SER A 68 16.87 -30.51 1.04
C SER A 68 17.19 -29.07 0.59
N ALA A 69 17.59 -28.88 -0.67
CA ALA A 69 17.89 -27.55 -1.21
C ALA A 69 16.70 -26.58 -1.13
N ILE A 70 15.46 -27.08 -1.27
CA ILE A 70 14.25 -26.27 -1.13
C ILE A 70 13.99 -25.85 0.32
N ASP A 71 14.39 -26.66 1.30
CA ASP A 71 14.28 -26.29 2.72
C ASP A 71 15.24 -25.13 3.06
N TYR A 72 16.46 -25.17 2.50
CA TYR A 72 17.39 -24.04 2.63
C TYR A 72 16.89 -22.80 1.90
N LEU A 73 16.29 -22.92 0.70
CA LEU A 73 15.70 -21.79 0.00
C LEU A 73 14.63 -21.09 0.86
N LYS A 74 13.72 -21.86 1.47
CA LYS A 74 12.70 -21.32 2.37
C LYS A 74 13.31 -20.68 3.60
N LEU A 75 14.33 -21.32 4.19
CA LEU A 75 15.05 -20.75 5.33
C LEU A 75 15.67 -19.38 5.01
N PHE A 76 16.24 -19.24 3.81
CA PHE A 76 16.82 -17.97 3.36
C PHE A 76 15.74 -16.93 3.05
N GLN A 77 14.61 -17.35 2.49
CA GLN A 77 13.45 -16.50 2.28
C GLN A 77 12.92 -15.95 3.61
N ASP A 78 12.66 -16.84 4.58
CA ASP A 78 12.15 -16.48 5.91
C ASP A 78 13.10 -15.49 6.62
N ALA A 79 14.41 -15.67 6.46
CA ALA A 79 15.41 -14.76 7.02
C ALA A 79 15.47 -13.40 6.32
N LEU A 80 15.14 -13.32 5.04
CA LEU A 80 15.10 -12.06 4.27
C LEU A 80 13.77 -11.31 4.49
N ASP A 81 12.67 -12.03 4.68
CA ASP A 81 11.35 -11.46 4.96
C ASP A 81 11.17 -11.08 6.44
N GLY A 82 12.01 -11.62 7.32
CA GLY A 82 12.02 -11.31 8.75
C GLY A 82 12.47 -9.88 9.08
N GLU A 83 12.23 -9.47 10.33
CA GLU A 83 12.72 -8.19 10.81
C GLU A 83 14.26 -8.20 10.87
N PRO A 84 14.93 -7.06 10.57
CA PRO A 84 16.40 -6.97 10.58
C PRO A 84 17.01 -7.04 11.98
N ASP A 85 16.21 -7.28 13.02
CA ASP A 85 16.68 -7.33 14.38
C ASP A 85 17.43 -8.64 14.66
N GLU A 86 18.37 -8.60 15.59
CA GLU A 86 19.04 -9.82 16.06
C GLU A 86 18.19 -10.55 17.10
N SER A 87 16.91 -10.21 17.31
CA SER A 87 16.08 -10.85 18.33
C SER A 87 15.44 -12.13 17.79
N GLY A 88 15.10 -12.15 16.50
CA GLY A 88 14.50 -13.28 15.80
C GLY A 88 15.34 -14.55 15.70
N ASP A 89 14.69 -15.61 15.24
CA ASP A 89 15.28 -16.94 15.00
C ASP A 89 16.17 -16.98 13.75
N ALA A 90 15.97 -16.05 12.81
CA ALA A 90 16.85 -15.84 11.67
C ALA A 90 16.95 -14.35 11.36
N HIS A 91 18.14 -13.91 10.95
CA HIS A 91 18.36 -12.55 10.46
C HIS A 91 19.40 -12.55 9.34
N CYS A 92 19.39 -11.50 8.52
CA CYS A 92 20.35 -11.30 7.46
C CYS A 92 21.17 -10.02 7.69
N THR A 93 22.45 -10.06 7.31
CA THR A 93 23.27 -8.85 7.18
C THR A 93 23.84 -8.75 5.77
N LEU A 94 24.02 -7.51 5.31
CA LEU A 94 24.64 -7.22 4.02
C LEU A 94 25.84 -6.30 4.25
N GLU A 95 27.02 -6.76 3.83
CA GLU A 95 28.28 -6.03 3.92
C GLU A 95 28.84 -5.76 2.52
N MET A 96 29.26 -4.52 2.27
CA MET A 96 29.91 -4.17 1.00
C MET A 96 31.39 -4.58 1.06
N LEU A 97 31.83 -5.34 0.07
CA LEU A 97 33.22 -5.76 -0.08
C LEU A 97 34.00 -4.79 -0.98
N SER A 98 35.33 -4.90 -0.96
CA SER A 98 36.18 -4.21 -1.92
C SER A 98 35.90 -4.70 -3.35
N GLY A 99 35.76 -3.78 -4.31
CA GLY A 99 35.49 -4.13 -5.71
C GLY A 99 34.02 -4.20 -6.10
N ASP A 100 33.15 -3.43 -5.42
CA ASP A 100 31.70 -3.35 -5.66
C ASP A 100 30.91 -4.64 -5.45
N ALA A 101 31.53 -5.76 -5.04
CA ALA A 101 30.82 -6.96 -4.59
C ALA A 101 30.18 -6.74 -3.21
N CYS A 102 29.19 -7.56 -2.86
CA CYS A 102 28.60 -7.56 -1.52
C CYS A 102 28.53 -8.97 -0.93
N GLN A 103 28.54 -9.06 0.39
CA GLN A 103 28.42 -10.30 1.14
C GLN A 103 27.09 -10.32 1.88
N LEU A 104 26.22 -11.25 1.51
CA LEU A 104 25.01 -11.58 2.25
C LEU A 104 25.34 -12.67 3.26
N VAL A 105 25.06 -12.43 4.54
CA VAL A 105 25.20 -13.42 5.61
C VAL A 105 23.84 -13.69 6.22
N VAL A 106 23.38 -14.94 6.09
CA VAL A 106 22.17 -15.42 6.75
C VAL A 106 22.57 -16.13 8.04
N SER A 107 22.09 -15.63 9.17
CA SER A 107 22.36 -16.18 10.50
C SER A 107 21.09 -16.78 11.09
N VAL A 108 21.12 -18.06 11.42
CA VAL A 108 19.97 -18.81 11.94
C VAL A 108 20.30 -19.36 13.32
N LYS A 109 19.41 -19.13 14.28
CA LYS A 109 19.54 -19.59 15.66
C LYS A 109 18.80 -20.91 15.85
N PHE A 110 19.49 -21.91 16.38
CA PHE A 110 18.92 -23.19 16.76
C PHE A 110 19.06 -23.40 18.25
N ARG A 111 17.99 -23.85 18.90
CA ARG A 111 18.03 -24.26 20.30
C ARG A 111 18.27 -25.76 20.39
N ILE A 112 19.47 -26.16 20.81
CA ILE A 112 19.90 -27.56 20.89
C ILE A 112 20.37 -27.85 22.31
N LEU A 113 19.81 -28.89 22.94
CA LEU A 113 20.23 -29.37 24.27
C LEU A 113 20.36 -28.25 25.32
N ARG A 114 19.41 -27.30 25.31
CA ARG A 114 19.35 -26.09 26.18
C ARG A 114 20.34 -24.96 25.86
N SER A 115 21.19 -25.10 24.83
CA SER A 115 22.03 -24.02 24.31
C SER A 115 21.42 -23.42 23.04
N VAL A 116 21.65 -22.14 22.80
CA VAL A 116 21.43 -21.53 21.49
C VAL A 116 22.72 -21.65 20.69
N ARG A 117 22.62 -22.10 19.43
CA ARG A 117 23.71 -22.10 18.46
C ARG A 117 23.31 -21.23 17.29
N VAL A 118 24.24 -20.41 16.81
CA VAL A 118 24.06 -19.61 15.60
C VAL A 118 24.81 -20.28 14.48
N VAL A 119 24.08 -20.54 13.40
CA VAL A 119 24.59 -21.14 12.16
C VAL A 119 24.58 -20.05 11.10
N LYS A 120 25.66 -19.97 10.30
CA LYS A 120 25.83 -18.93 9.28
C LYS A 120 25.94 -19.52 7.88
N TYR A 121 25.32 -18.85 6.92
CA TYR A 121 25.45 -19.09 5.49
C TYR A 121 25.94 -17.80 4.85
N THR A 122 27.03 -17.88 4.09
CA THR A 122 27.70 -16.71 3.53
C THR A 122 27.69 -16.78 2.02
N PHE A 123 27.20 -15.71 1.39
CA PHE A 123 27.10 -15.57 -0.06
C PHE A 123 27.82 -14.32 -0.52
N VAL A 124 28.87 -14.48 -1.32
CA VAL A 124 29.52 -13.36 -2.00
C VAL A 124 28.81 -13.14 -3.34
N LEU A 125 28.14 -12.01 -3.49
CA LEU A 125 27.40 -11.64 -4.69
C LEU A 125 28.24 -10.70 -5.55
N GLU A 126 28.39 -11.07 -6.83
CA GLU A 126 29.15 -10.32 -7.82
C GLU A 126 28.29 -9.16 -8.37
N PRO A 127 28.88 -7.99 -8.66
CA PRO A 127 28.14 -6.88 -9.25
C PRO A 127 27.64 -7.27 -10.64
N VAL A 128 26.37 -6.95 -10.92
CA VAL A 128 25.76 -7.12 -12.23
C VAL A 128 25.90 -5.83 -13.01
N SER A 129 26.41 -5.90 -14.23
CA SER A 129 26.43 -4.74 -15.14
C SER A 129 25.01 -4.40 -15.55
N VAL A 130 24.46 -3.31 -15.01
CA VAL A 130 23.11 -2.86 -15.34
C VAL A 130 23.18 -1.81 -16.45
N GLU A 131 22.52 -2.08 -17.57
CA GLU A 131 22.38 -1.07 -18.61
C GLU A 131 21.45 0.07 -18.17
N ARG A 132 21.71 1.27 -18.70
CA ARG A 132 20.93 2.47 -18.34
C ARG A 132 19.42 2.31 -18.60
N ILE A 133 19.04 1.54 -19.62
CA ILE A 133 17.64 1.24 -19.94
C ILE A 133 17.00 0.42 -18.82
N ASP A 134 17.71 -0.55 -18.24
CA ASP A 134 17.20 -1.38 -17.15
C ASP A 134 17.12 -0.62 -15.83
N VAL A 135 18.03 0.33 -15.59
CA VAL A 135 17.91 1.29 -14.48
C VAL A 135 16.63 2.12 -14.61
N LEU A 136 16.35 2.65 -15.81
CA LEU A 136 15.13 3.43 -16.05
C LEU A 136 13.86 2.58 -15.91
N LYS A 137 13.88 1.34 -16.41
CA LYS A 137 12.78 0.37 -16.25
C LYS A 137 12.54 0.05 -14.77
N SER A 138 13.61 -0.13 -13.99
CA SER A 138 13.52 -0.35 -12.54
C SER A 138 12.95 0.87 -11.81
N LYS A 139 13.40 2.09 -12.14
CA LYS A 139 12.85 3.34 -11.59
C LYS A 139 11.37 3.53 -11.95
N MET A 140 10.97 3.23 -13.18
CA MET A 140 9.58 3.33 -13.61
C MET A 140 8.68 2.36 -12.84
N ARG A 141 9.14 1.13 -12.59
CA ARG A 141 8.40 0.16 -11.75
C ARG A 141 8.20 0.70 -10.33
N ASP A 142 9.26 1.24 -9.72
CA ASP A 142 9.16 1.80 -8.38
C ASP A 142 8.23 3.03 -8.33
N GLN A 143 8.29 3.92 -9.32
CA GLN A 143 7.36 5.04 -9.42
C GLN A 143 5.92 4.57 -9.59
N GLN A 144 5.68 3.52 -10.37
CA GLN A 144 4.35 2.95 -10.55
C GLN A 144 3.81 2.31 -9.26
N GLU A 145 4.68 1.66 -8.49
CA GLU A 145 4.34 1.09 -7.17
C GLU A 145 4.01 2.18 -6.16
N GLU A 146 4.83 3.23 -6.09
CA GLU A 146 4.58 4.41 -5.25
C GLU A 146 3.30 5.14 -5.65
N LEU A 147 3.03 5.30 -6.95
CA LEU A 147 1.78 5.87 -7.44
C LEU A 147 0.56 5.04 -7.01
N LYS A 148 0.63 3.71 -7.10
CA LYS A 148 -0.45 2.83 -6.61
C LYS A 148 -0.63 2.99 -5.10
N ARG A 149 0.46 3.06 -4.34
CA ARG A 149 0.44 3.27 -2.88
C ARG A 149 -0.19 4.62 -2.52
N VAL A 150 0.16 5.68 -3.25
CA VAL A 150 -0.39 7.03 -3.05
C VAL A 150 -1.84 7.08 -3.50
N GLN A 151 -2.23 6.53 -4.65
CA GLN A 151 -3.64 6.44 -5.09
C GLN A 151 -4.52 5.64 -4.14
N GLN A 152 -3.95 4.64 -3.46
CA GLN A 152 -4.66 3.91 -2.42
C GLN A 152 -4.83 4.73 -1.13
N LYS A 153 -3.91 5.67 -0.88
CA LYS A 153 -3.96 6.65 0.23
C LYS A 153 -4.67 7.97 -0.12
N CYS A 154 -4.89 8.30 -1.39
CA CYS A 154 -5.43 9.58 -1.81
C CYS A 154 -6.94 9.68 -1.58
N ALA A 155 -7.28 10.66 -0.72
CA ALA A 155 -8.59 11.26 -0.47
C ALA A 155 -9.75 10.27 -0.27
N THR A 156 -9.78 9.67 0.92
CA THR A 156 -11.02 9.15 1.53
C THR A 156 -11.99 10.28 1.89
N HIS A 157 -11.53 11.53 1.96
CA HIS A 157 -12.39 12.68 2.17
C HIS A 157 -12.36 13.66 1.00
N ILE A 158 -13.48 14.34 0.76
CA ILE A 158 -13.60 15.48 -0.17
C ILE A 158 -14.37 16.62 0.48
N HIS A 159 -14.04 17.85 0.10
CA HIS A 159 -14.75 19.06 0.50
C HIS A 159 -15.29 19.77 -0.74
N LEU A 160 -16.59 20.02 -0.77
CA LEU A 160 -17.28 20.66 -1.88
C LEU A 160 -17.98 21.94 -1.42
N GLU A 161 -17.87 23.00 -2.20
CA GLU A 161 -18.60 24.25 -1.97
C GLU A 161 -19.81 24.32 -2.89
N ALA A 162 -20.98 24.68 -2.34
CA ALA A 162 -22.17 24.89 -3.14
C ALA A 162 -22.05 26.20 -3.92
N LEU A 163 -22.03 26.10 -5.25
CA LEU A 163 -21.93 27.24 -6.17
C LEU A 163 -23.29 27.91 -6.36
N THR A 164 -24.34 27.10 -6.53
CA THR A 164 -25.68 27.53 -6.88
C THR A 164 -26.73 26.52 -6.39
N LYS A 165 -28.00 26.92 -6.38
CA LYS A 165 -29.16 26.01 -6.22
C LYS A 165 -29.92 25.94 -7.53
N ASN A 166 -30.30 24.74 -7.95
CA ASN A 166 -31.22 24.54 -9.06
C ASN A 166 -32.65 24.87 -8.61
N ASP A 167 -33.25 25.92 -9.18
CA ASP A 167 -34.58 26.39 -8.77
C ASP A 167 -35.72 25.41 -9.06
N LYS A 168 -35.55 24.49 -10.02
CA LYS A 168 -36.58 23.50 -10.38
C LYS A 168 -36.57 22.30 -9.44
N THR A 169 -35.39 21.84 -9.06
CA THR A 169 -35.21 20.60 -8.28
C THR A 169 -34.84 20.85 -6.83
N ASN A 170 -34.52 22.10 -6.46
CA ASN A 170 -33.92 22.50 -5.19
C ASN A 170 -32.58 21.80 -4.87
N LYS A 171 -31.96 21.11 -5.82
CA LYS A 171 -30.64 20.47 -5.66
C LYS A 171 -29.53 21.51 -5.64
N LEU A 172 -28.55 21.30 -4.77
CA LEU A 172 -27.33 22.09 -4.74
C LEU A 172 -26.37 21.65 -5.86
N GLN A 173 -25.71 22.61 -6.50
CA GLN A 173 -24.63 22.35 -7.44
C GLN A 173 -23.30 22.65 -6.76
N TRP A 174 -22.35 21.75 -6.95
CA TRP A 174 -21.10 21.72 -6.20
C TRP A 174 -19.89 22.14 -7.05
N SER A 175 -18.81 22.54 -6.39
CA SER A 175 -17.49 22.59 -6.99
C SER A 175 -17.01 21.19 -7.40
N ASP A 176 -16.00 21.13 -8.28
CA ASP A 176 -15.42 19.85 -8.68
C ASP A 176 -14.76 19.12 -7.51
N PRO A 177 -14.96 17.80 -7.37
CA PRO A 177 -14.24 17.01 -6.38
C PRO A 177 -12.76 16.91 -6.75
N ASP A 178 -11.90 17.00 -5.76
CA ASP A 178 -10.45 16.87 -5.87
C ASP A 178 -9.96 15.40 -5.80
N SER A 179 -10.88 14.44 -5.90
CA SER A 179 -10.63 13.01 -5.71
C SER A 179 -11.26 12.14 -6.79
N TYR A 180 -10.50 11.19 -7.29
CA TYR A 180 -10.95 10.20 -8.29
C TYR A 180 -12.02 9.22 -7.77
N ASN A 181 -12.28 9.18 -6.45
CA ASN A 181 -13.29 8.31 -5.87
C ASN A 181 -14.72 8.86 -6.04
N PHE A 182 -14.83 10.12 -6.47
CA PHE A 182 -16.08 10.83 -6.63
C PHE A 182 -16.13 11.48 -8.01
N ALA A 183 -17.30 11.46 -8.65
CA ALA A 183 -17.53 12.19 -9.88
C ALA A 183 -18.77 13.07 -9.71
N LEU A 184 -18.72 14.30 -10.22
CA LEU A 184 -19.85 15.23 -10.18
C LEU A 184 -20.58 15.22 -11.52
N ASP A 185 -21.90 15.03 -11.48
CA ASP A 185 -22.77 15.32 -12.61
C ASP A 185 -23.16 16.80 -12.57
N HIS A 186 -22.58 17.60 -13.45
CA HIS A 186 -22.81 19.04 -13.50
C HIS A 186 -24.24 19.42 -13.90
N GLU A 187 -24.96 18.56 -14.62
CA GLU A 187 -26.34 18.83 -15.03
C GLU A 187 -27.30 18.68 -13.84
N THR A 188 -27.09 17.65 -13.03
CA THR A 188 -28.00 17.28 -11.93
C THR A 188 -27.54 17.75 -10.55
N GLY A 189 -26.25 18.03 -10.37
CA GLY A 189 -25.61 18.31 -9.08
C GLY A 189 -25.39 17.05 -8.23
N GLU A 190 -25.48 15.86 -8.83
CA GLU A 190 -25.33 14.57 -8.14
C GLU A 190 -23.86 14.16 -8.04
N ILE A 191 -23.48 13.62 -6.89
CA ILE A 191 -22.15 13.11 -6.62
C ILE A 191 -22.19 11.59 -6.73
N LEU A 192 -21.50 11.04 -7.73
CA LEU A 192 -21.33 9.61 -7.94
C LEU A 192 -20.19 9.08 -7.07
N ILE A 193 -20.45 8.00 -6.33
CA ILE A 193 -19.46 7.36 -5.46
C ILE A 193 -18.92 6.09 -6.14
N HIS A 194 -17.62 6.06 -6.43
CA HIS A 194 -16.99 4.92 -7.12
C HIS A 194 -16.57 3.79 -6.19
N ARG A 195 -16.18 4.10 -4.95
CA ARG A 195 -15.75 3.10 -3.98
C ARG A 195 -16.90 2.73 -3.04
N PRO A 196 -17.22 1.44 -2.86
CA PRO A 196 -18.16 1.03 -1.84
C PRO A 196 -17.56 1.22 -0.44
N GLY A 197 -18.40 1.47 0.54
CA GLY A 197 -18.01 1.55 1.95
C GLY A 197 -18.97 2.38 2.80
N VAL A 198 -18.55 2.64 4.03
CA VAL A 198 -19.28 3.47 4.99
C VAL A 198 -18.69 4.87 4.98
N TYR A 199 -19.55 5.87 4.79
CA TYR A 199 -19.17 7.27 4.66
C TYR A 199 -19.86 8.12 5.73
N SER A 200 -19.10 9.05 6.29
CA SER A 200 -19.61 10.22 7.01
C SER A 200 -19.91 11.32 6.00
N VAL A 201 -21.15 11.81 5.97
CA VAL A 201 -21.58 12.91 5.10
C VAL A 201 -22.00 14.06 6.00
N THR A 202 -21.26 15.16 5.94
CA THR A 202 -21.49 16.35 6.75
C THR A 202 -21.75 17.56 5.88
N ILE A 203 -22.86 18.25 6.09
CA ILE A 203 -23.12 19.55 5.47
C ILE A 203 -23.01 20.65 6.51
N VAL A 204 -22.41 21.77 6.13
CA VAL A 204 -22.39 23.00 6.91
C VAL A 204 -23.11 24.07 6.10
N VAL A 205 -24.24 24.56 6.63
CA VAL A 205 -25.07 25.56 5.96
C VAL A 205 -25.24 26.79 6.84
N LYS A 206 -25.26 27.97 6.22
CA LYS A 206 -25.77 29.18 6.85
C LYS A 206 -27.29 29.09 6.90
N THR A 207 -27.87 29.19 8.10
CA THR A 207 -29.31 29.00 8.30
C THR A 207 -30.10 30.30 8.13
N GLY A 208 -31.23 30.19 7.43
CA GLY A 208 -32.30 31.18 7.39
C GLY A 208 -33.46 30.83 8.32
N THR A 209 -34.58 31.53 8.15
CA THR A 209 -35.83 31.19 8.83
C THR A 209 -36.43 29.90 8.27
N ASN A 210 -36.43 28.84 9.08
CA ASN A 210 -37.08 27.55 8.81
C ASN A 210 -36.68 26.89 7.48
N GLN A 211 -35.40 26.49 7.38
CA GLN A 211 -34.86 25.75 6.24
C GLN A 211 -34.80 24.26 6.56
N THR A 212 -35.01 23.40 5.58
CA THR A 212 -34.84 21.94 5.68
C THR A 212 -33.83 21.49 4.64
N VAL A 213 -32.83 20.74 5.08
CA VAL A 213 -31.84 20.10 4.22
C VAL A 213 -32.16 18.62 4.14
N TYR A 214 -32.15 18.07 2.93
CA TYR A 214 -32.38 16.65 2.68
C TYR A 214 -31.17 16.06 1.96
N PHE A 215 -30.80 14.86 2.37
CA PHE A 215 -29.80 14.03 1.72
C PHE A 215 -30.51 12.88 1.03
N TRP A 216 -30.21 12.72 -0.24
CA TRP A 216 -30.80 11.67 -1.06
C TRP A 216 -29.72 10.71 -1.49
N LYS A 217 -29.98 9.42 -1.31
CA LYS A 217 -29.20 8.36 -1.92
C LYS A 217 -30.02 7.80 -3.08
N ASN A 218 -29.54 8.02 -4.30
CA ASN A 218 -30.27 7.72 -5.53
C ASN A 218 -31.64 8.45 -5.54
N VAL A 219 -32.71 7.76 -5.16
CA VAL A 219 -34.09 8.29 -5.08
C VAL A 219 -34.67 8.25 -3.66
N GLU A 220 -33.93 7.73 -2.68
CA GLU A 220 -34.37 7.56 -1.30
C GLU A 220 -33.88 8.72 -0.43
N ASP A 221 -34.76 9.30 0.38
CA ASP A 221 -34.37 10.24 1.45
C ASP A 221 -33.74 9.44 2.59
N ILE A 222 -32.44 9.64 2.79
CA ILE A 222 -31.65 8.94 3.79
C ILE A 222 -31.49 9.75 5.08
N PHE A 223 -31.68 11.07 5.01
CA PHE A 223 -31.57 11.94 6.17
C PHE A 223 -32.12 13.33 5.83
N SER A 224 -32.97 13.87 6.70
CA SER A 224 -33.41 15.25 6.61
C SER A 224 -33.32 15.95 7.96
N VAL A 225 -32.96 17.23 7.93
CA VAL A 225 -32.80 18.05 9.13
C VAL A 225 -33.47 19.39 8.94
N LYS A 226 -34.31 19.74 9.91
CA LYS A 226 -34.93 21.06 9.99
C LYS A 226 -34.03 22.00 10.79
N LEU A 227 -33.64 23.10 10.17
CA LEU A 227 -32.76 24.11 10.70
C LEU A 227 -33.57 25.39 10.95
N SER A 228 -33.84 25.67 12.22
CA SER A 228 -34.53 26.88 12.67
C SER A 228 -33.58 27.73 13.50
N SER A 229 -32.95 28.73 12.87
CA SER A 229 -32.15 29.75 13.55
C SER A 229 -31.81 30.86 12.56
N ILE A 230 -31.91 32.11 12.97
CA ILE A 230 -31.66 33.25 12.09
C ILE A 230 -30.17 33.61 12.18
N PHE A 231 -29.47 33.63 11.04
CA PHE A 231 -28.07 34.09 10.92
C PHE A 231 -27.03 33.25 11.69
N SER A 232 -27.20 31.94 11.79
CA SER A 232 -26.20 31.02 12.37
C SER A 232 -25.66 30.02 11.35
N PHE A 233 -24.53 29.38 11.65
CA PHE A 233 -24.09 28.18 10.92
C PHE A 233 -24.56 26.93 11.66
N LYS A 234 -25.04 25.95 10.92
CA LYS A 234 -25.38 24.63 11.46
C LYS A 234 -24.70 23.56 10.63
N ALA A 235 -24.16 22.58 11.32
CA ALA A 235 -23.66 21.36 10.72
C ALA A 235 -24.70 20.25 10.93
N ALA A 236 -24.91 19.44 9.90
CA ALA A 236 -25.67 18.22 10.00
C ALA A 236 -24.82 17.08 9.44
N CYS A 237 -24.78 15.97 10.15
CA CYS A 237 -23.94 14.83 9.82
C CYS A 237 -24.77 13.55 9.86
N THR A 238 -24.54 12.68 8.90
CA THR A 238 -25.11 11.33 8.85
C THR A 238 -24.05 10.33 8.39
N ILE A 239 -24.23 9.07 8.78
CA ILE A 239 -23.37 7.96 8.36
C ILE A 239 -24.17 7.06 7.43
N VAL A 240 -23.65 6.83 6.23
CA VAL A 240 -24.37 6.13 5.16
C VAL A 240 -23.45 5.11 4.50
N CYS A 241 -23.98 3.92 4.24
CA CYS A 241 -23.30 2.92 3.43
C CYS A 241 -23.60 3.17 1.95
N PHE A 242 -22.56 3.33 1.13
CA PHE A 242 -22.66 3.49 -0.32
C PHE A 242 -22.08 2.26 -1.03
N HIS A 243 -22.70 1.90 -2.13
CA HIS A 243 -22.22 0.94 -3.10
C HIS A 243 -21.60 1.66 -4.30
N ALA A 244 -20.84 0.92 -5.10
CA ALA A 244 -20.27 1.47 -6.32
C ALA A 244 -21.38 1.98 -7.25
N ASN A 245 -21.22 3.21 -7.73
CA ASN A 245 -22.15 3.96 -8.57
C ASN A 245 -23.44 4.45 -7.89
N ASP A 246 -23.53 4.38 -6.56
CA ASP A 246 -24.57 5.12 -5.84
C ASP A 246 -24.37 6.63 -6.02
N ARG A 247 -25.49 7.36 -6.05
CA ARG A 247 -25.52 8.81 -6.22
C ARG A 247 -25.97 9.49 -4.94
N LEU A 248 -25.22 10.48 -4.48
CA LEU A 248 -25.61 11.37 -3.42
C LEU A 248 -26.11 12.69 -4.02
N SER A 249 -27.26 13.17 -3.55
CA SER A 249 -27.69 14.53 -3.83
C SER A 249 -28.18 15.22 -2.57
N VAL A 250 -28.09 16.54 -2.54
CA VAL A 250 -28.53 17.35 -1.40
C VAL A 250 -29.48 18.40 -1.93
N THR A 251 -30.64 18.51 -1.29
CA THR A 251 -31.63 19.54 -1.61
C THR A 251 -31.89 20.45 -0.42
N VAL A 252 -32.16 21.72 -0.70
CA VAL A 252 -32.50 22.71 0.31
C VAL A 252 -33.77 23.44 -0.11
N ASP A 253 -34.81 23.40 0.72
CA ASP A 253 -36.13 23.98 0.42
C ASP A 253 -36.08 25.51 0.20
N LEU A 254 -35.41 26.23 1.09
CA LEU A 254 -35.24 27.68 1.06
C LEU A 254 -33.76 28.02 0.93
N TRP A 255 -33.34 28.63 -0.18
CA TRP A 255 -31.94 29.04 -0.32
C TRP A 255 -31.69 30.35 0.41
N THR A 256 -30.62 30.39 1.20
CA THR A 256 -30.11 31.64 1.78
C THR A 256 -28.79 31.98 1.14
N THR A 257 -28.57 33.27 0.85
CA THR A 257 -27.29 33.80 0.38
C THR A 257 -26.21 33.64 1.45
N GLY A 258 -25.49 32.52 1.40
CA GLY A 258 -24.41 32.17 2.31
C GLY A 258 -23.70 30.89 1.90
N PRO A 259 -22.47 30.66 2.40
CA PRO A 259 -21.70 29.48 2.02
C PRO A 259 -22.38 28.22 2.54
N CYS A 260 -22.39 27.18 1.70
CA CYS A 260 -22.86 25.85 2.01
C CYS A 260 -21.79 24.87 1.59
N ASN A 261 -21.23 24.14 2.54
CA ASN A 261 -20.10 23.24 2.32
C ASN A 261 -20.51 21.80 2.62
N LEU A 262 -20.06 20.86 1.80
CA LEU A 262 -20.27 19.44 1.97
C LEU A 262 -18.93 18.75 2.16
N LEU A 263 -18.80 18.01 3.25
CA LEU A 263 -17.67 17.15 3.56
C LEU A 263 -18.15 15.70 3.48
N ILE A 264 -17.48 14.89 2.68
CA ILE A 264 -17.73 13.45 2.58
C ILE A 264 -16.46 12.74 2.97
N GLU A 265 -16.51 11.79 3.90
CA GLU A 265 -15.35 11.03 4.36
C GLU A 265 -15.66 9.53 4.43
N GLN A 266 -14.86 8.69 3.80
CA GLN A 266 -14.93 7.24 3.94
C GLN A 266 -14.32 6.83 5.28
N ILE A 267 -15.17 6.32 6.18
CA ILE A 267 -14.79 5.90 7.54
C ILE A 267 -14.72 4.38 7.69
N GLY A 268 -15.21 3.62 6.70
CA GLY A 268 -15.18 2.16 6.70
C GLY A 268 -15.28 1.55 5.31
N ARG A 269 -14.87 0.27 5.18
CA ARG A 269 -15.08 -0.55 3.99
C ARG A 269 -16.29 -1.45 4.17
#